data_AF-C7XQX9-F1
#
_entry.id   AF-C7XQX9-F1
#
_cell.length_a   1.000
_cell.length_b   1.000
_cell.length_c   1.000
_cell.angle_alpha   90.00
_cell.angle_beta   90.00
_cell.angle_gamma   90.00
#
_symmetry.space_group_name_H-M   'P 1'
#
loop_
_entity.id
_entity.type
_entity.pdbx_description
1 polymer ?
#
loop_
_entity_poly.entity_id
_entity_poly.type
_entity_poly.pdbx_seq_one_letter_code
_entity_poly.pdbx_strand_id
1 'polypeptide(L)'
;MNKLVFKSKDNEMIFHPGYLIKNIMDEEGKDTKGMVQLLGLTEKEITALINAEISITDDMIDRIVKNYGTSKELWKNFQNKYDLKIKELKENPIIFSFERENEISSDIANNILNTVSERLVIA
;
A
#
# COMPACT_ATOMS: atom_id res chain seq x y z
N MET A 1 -5.16 -9.26 -3.05
CA MET A 1 -5.17 -7.78 -3.14
C MET A 1 -4.16 -7.23 -2.15
N ASN A 2 -3.26 -6.37 -2.60
CA ASN A 2 -2.29 -5.73 -1.73
C ASN A 2 -3.02 -4.69 -0.88
N LYS A 3 -3.14 -4.92 0.43
CA LYS A 3 -3.81 -3.97 1.33
C LYS A 3 -3.10 -2.62 1.40
N LEU A 4 -1.90 -2.50 0.86
CA LEU A 4 -1.11 -1.27 0.93
C LEU A 4 -1.52 -0.22 -0.10
N VAL A 5 -2.14 -0.63 -1.21
CA VAL A 5 -2.41 0.27 -2.35
C VAL A 5 -3.74 -0.07 -3.02
N PHE A 6 -4.55 0.94 -3.28
CA PHE A 6 -5.76 0.85 -4.09
C PHE A 6 -5.69 1.81 -5.27
N LYS A 7 -6.43 1.47 -6.32
CA LYS A 7 -6.71 2.37 -7.42
C LYS A 7 -8.16 2.85 -7.31
N SER A 8 -8.38 4.16 -7.40
CA SER A 8 -9.72 4.75 -7.41
C SER A 8 -10.34 4.66 -8.80
N LYS A 9 -11.65 4.93 -8.89
CA LYS A 9 -12.40 4.99 -10.14
C LYS A 9 -11.88 6.10 -11.07
N ASP A 10 -11.37 7.17 -10.49
CA ASP A 10 -10.76 8.31 -11.19
C ASP A 10 -9.27 8.08 -11.50
N ASN A 11 -8.81 6.84 -11.42
CA ASN A 11 -7.43 6.43 -11.71
C ASN A 11 -6.38 7.03 -10.74
N GLU A 12 -6.81 7.48 -9.55
CA GLU A 12 -5.91 7.93 -8.48
C GLU A 12 -5.41 6.75 -7.65
N MET A 13 -4.16 6.80 -7.23
CA MET A 13 -3.59 5.79 -6.32
C MET A 13 -3.80 6.21 -4.87
N ILE A 14 -4.41 5.33 -4.07
CA ILE A 14 -4.66 5.51 -2.65
C ILE A 14 -3.70 4.59 -1.89
N PHE A 15 -2.86 5.16 -1.04
CA PHE A 15 -1.82 4.44 -0.33
C PHE A 15 -2.13 4.36 1.16
N HIS A 16 -1.96 3.17 1.74
CA HIS A 16 -1.81 3.06 3.18
C HIS A 16 -0.49 3.75 3.59
N PRO A 17 -0.46 4.53 4.69
CA PRO A 17 0.80 5.12 5.17
C PRO A 17 1.96 4.13 5.32
N GLY A 18 1.66 2.89 5.73
CA GLY A 18 2.67 1.83 5.84
C GLY A 18 3.34 1.42 4.52
N TYR A 19 2.69 1.63 3.38
CA TYR A 19 3.33 1.46 2.06
C TYR A 19 4.50 2.42 1.89
N LEU A 20 4.28 3.69 2.25
CA LEU A 20 5.29 4.74 2.13
C LEU A 20 6.45 4.49 3.09
N ILE A 21 6.17 4.02 4.31
CA ILE A 21 7.21 3.62 5.27
C ILE A 21 8.03 2.46 4.72
N LYS A 22 7.39 1.45 4.12
CA LYS A 22 8.10 0.34 3.49
C LYS A 22 8.98 0.80 2.32
N ASN A 23 8.47 1.70 1.47
CA ASN A 23 9.28 2.24 0.38
C ASN A 23 10.50 3.02 0.90
N ILE A 24 10.34 3.83 1.95
CA ILE A 24 11.46 4.52 2.61
C ILE A 24 12.47 3.50 3.16
N MET A 25 12.01 2.41 3.78
CA MET A 25 12.88 1.32 4.24
C MET A 25 13.69 0.73 3.08
N ASP A 26 13.03 0.41 1.98
CA ASP A 26 13.66 -0.21 0.80
C ASP A 26 14.66 0.76 0.13
N GLU A 27 14.29 2.03 -0.05
CA GLU A 27 15.12 3.07 -0.66
C GLU A 27 16.36 3.39 0.17
N GLU A 28 16.24 3.39 1.49
CA GLU A 28 17.34 3.67 2.41
C GLU A 28 18.12 2.40 2.83
N GLY A 29 17.75 1.22 2.33
CA GLY A 29 18.34 -0.06 2.71
C GLY A 29 18.19 -0.38 4.20
N LYS A 30 17.11 0.08 4.84
CA LYS A 30 16.81 -0.13 6.25
C LYS A 30 15.94 -1.34 6.47
N ASP A 31 16.36 -2.21 7.38
CA ASP A 31 15.51 -3.28 7.89
C ASP A 31 14.56 -2.77 8.99
N THR A 32 13.67 -3.65 9.46
CA THR A 32 12.71 -3.34 10.53
C THR A 32 13.40 -2.81 11.78
N LYS A 33 14.56 -3.36 12.13
CA LYS A 33 15.33 -2.95 13.32
C LYS A 33 15.86 -1.53 13.18
N GLY A 34 16.37 -1.17 12.01
CA GLY A 34 16.79 0.19 11.69
C GLY A 34 15.62 1.18 11.80
N MET A 35 14.44 0.79 11.33
CA MET A 35 13.25 1.64 11.42
C MET A 35 12.72 1.79 12.85
N VAL A 36 12.77 0.70 13.65
CA VAL A 36 12.49 0.71 15.10
C VAL A 36 13.37 1.73 15.82
N GLN A 37 14.68 1.71 15.55
CA GLN A 37 15.62 2.63 16.18
C GLN A 37 15.39 4.08 15.75
N LEU A 38 15.09 4.31 14.47
CA LEU A 38 14.89 5.64 13.91
C LEU A 38 13.61 6.31 14.41
N LEU A 39 12.48 5.59 14.39
CA LEU A 39 11.18 6.13 14.79
C LEU A 39 10.91 5.97 16.29
N GLY A 40 11.67 5.12 16.99
CA GLY A 40 11.43 4.79 18.38
C GLY A 40 10.11 4.03 18.59
N LEU A 41 9.70 3.24 17.61
CA LEU A 41 8.52 2.37 17.65
C LEU A 41 8.93 0.93 17.95
N THR A 42 8.00 0.09 18.35
CA THR A 42 8.25 -1.34 18.53
C THR A 42 8.32 -2.07 17.19
N GLU A 43 9.01 -3.20 17.14
CA GLU A 43 9.07 -4.06 15.95
C GLU A 43 7.67 -4.52 15.51
N LYS A 44 6.79 -4.78 16.47
CA LYS A 44 5.38 -5.12 16.23
C LYS A 44 4.63 -3.98 15.54
N GLU A 45 4.83 -2.73 15.98
CA GLU A 45 4.19 -1.56 15.36
C GLU A 45 4.70 -1.34 13.94
N ILE A 46 6.01 -1.42 13.70
CA ILE A 46 6.56 -1.28 12.33
C ILE A 46 6.01 -2.38 11.43
N THR A 47 6.05 -3.63 11.87
CA THR A 47 5.56 -4.78 11.09
C THR A 47 4.07 -4.64 10.78
N ALA A 48 3.26 -4.32 11.77
CA ALA A 48 1.82 -4.12 11.58
C ALA A 48 1.52 -2.94 10.64
N LEU A 49 2.29 -1.85 10.75
CA LEU A 49 2.11 -0.68 9.90
C LEU A 49 2.42 -1.01 8.43
N ILE A 50 3.58 -1.61 8.14
CA ILE A 50 3.98 -1.95 6.76
C ILE A 50 3.15 -3.08 6.15
N ASN A 51 2.36 -3.79 6.96
CA ASN A 51 1.37 -4.79 6.50
C ASN A 51 -0.06 -4.24 6.40
N ALA A 52 -0.27 -2.94 6.66
CA ALA A 52 -1.58 -2.30 6.71
C ALA A 52 -2.56 -2.95 7.70
N GLU A 53 -2.04 -3.41 8.84
CA GLU A 53 -2.83 -4.01 9.93
C GLU A 53 -3.27 -2.97 10.96
N ILE A 54 -2.55 -1.85 11.04
CA ILE A 54 -2.87 -0.71 11.90
C ILE A 54 -2.86 0.58 11.09
N SER A 55 -3.72 1.51 11.48
CA SER A 55 -3.64 2.90 11.05
C SER A 55 -2.46 3.60 11.71
N ILE A 56 -1.91 4.61 11.03
CA ILE A 56 -0.91 5.49 11.64
C ILE A 56 -1.57 6.36 12.74
N THR A 57 -0.94 6.48 13.90
CA THR A 57 -1.42 7.34 15.01
C THR A 57 -0.77 8.72 14.95
N ASP A 58 -1.33 9.71 15.65
CA ASP A 58 -0.73 11.04 15.75
C ASP A 58 0.70 11.02 16.34
N ASP A 59 0.98 10.14 17.31
CA ASP A 59 2.32 9.94 17.86
C ASP A 59 3.29 9.38 16.80
N MET A 60 2.85 8.40 16.00
CA MET A 60 3.65 7.86 14.89
C MET A 60 3.93 8.94 13.83
N ILE A 61 2.93 9.74 13.46
CA ILE A 61 3.08 10.86 12.53
C ILE A 61 4.13 11.85 13.06
N ASP A 62 4.06 12.21 14.33
CA ASP A 62 5.01 13.16 14.93
C ASP A 62 6.45 12.65 14.88
N ARG A 63 6.65 11.35 15.11
CA ARG A 63 7.98 10.70 14.99
C ARG A 63 8.49 10.69 13.55
N ILE A 64 7.62 10.42 12.58
CA ILE A 64 7.98 10.42 11.16
C ILE A 64 8.33 11.85 10.71
N VAL A 65 7.50 12.84 11.05
CA VAL A 65 7.74 14.24 10.74
C VAL A 65 9.05 14.74 11.35
N LYS A 66 9.34 14.35 12.60
CA LYS A 66 10.59 14.70 13.28
C LYS A 66 11.83 14.16 12.57
N ASN A 67 11.78 12.94 12.03
CA ASN A 67 12.93 12.30 11.39
C ASN A 67 13.10 12.69 9.91
N TYR A 68 12.00 12.89 9.18
CA TYR A 68 12.03 13.10 7.73
C TYR A 68 11.64 14.52 7.29
N GLY A 69 11.23 15.41 8.20
CA GLY A 69 10.84 16.79 7.87
C GLY A 69 9.58 16.89 6.98
N THR A 70 8.74 15.86 6.98
CA THR A 70 7.49 15.82 6.19
C THR A 70 6.34 16.57 6.89
N SER A 71 5.19 16.73 6.22
CA SER A 71 4.02 17.41 6.80
C SER A 71 3.14 16.44 7.60
N LYS A 72 2.69 16.85 8.81
CA LYS A 72 1.69 16.08 9.58
C LYS A 72 0.38 15.90 8.80
N GLU A 73 -0.06 16.95 8.12
CA GLU A 73 -1.30 16.95 7.34
C GLU A 73 -1.24 15.94 6.19
N LEU A 74 -0.08 15.80 5.56
CA LEU A 74 0.14 14.83 4.50
C LEU A 74 -0.17 13.39 4.97
N TRP A 75 0.38 13.00 6.11
CA TRP A 75 0.16 11.67 6.69
C TRP A 75 -1.29 11.44 7.11
N LYS A 76 -1.93 12.46 7.70
CA LYS A 76 -3.36 12.42 8.02
C LYS A 76 -4.20 12.23 6.76
N ASN A 77 -3.86 12.94 5.68
CA ASN A 77 -4.56 12.83 4.40
C ASN A 77 -4.41 11.44 3.78
N PHE A 78 -3.23 10.82 3.85
CA PHE A 78 -3.06 9.44 3.39
C PHE A 78 -3.92 8.45 4.18
N GLN A 79 -3.89 8.53 5.52
CA GLN A 79 -4.71 7.65 6.35
C GLN A 79 -6.20 7.84 6.10
N ASN A 80 -6.67 9.09 6.04
CA ASN A 80 -8.08 9.42 5.81
C ASN A 80 -8.57 8.89 4.44
N LYS A 81 -7.80 9.12 3.37
CA LYS A 81 -8.14 8.61 2.03
C LYS A 81 -8.20 7.08 2.03
N TYR A 82 -7.26 6.42 2.69
CA TYR A 82 -7.23 4.97 2.81
C TYR A 82 -8.44 4.44 3.57
N ASP A 83 -8.77 5.02 4.72
CA ASP A 83 -9.89 4.59 5.57
C ASP A 83 -11.24 4.75 4.86
N LEU A 84 -11.41 5.85 4.11
CA LEU A 84 -12.59 6.06 3.26
C LEU A 84 -12.72 4.96 2.21
N LYS A 85 -11.61 4.57 1.56
CA LYS A 85 -11.63 3.48 0.57
C LYS A 85 -11.97 2.14 1.21
N ILE A 86 -11.38 1.82 2.36
CA ILE A 86 -11.71 0.60 3.10
C ILE A 86 -13.19 0.57 3.50
N LYS A 87 -13.75 1.72 3.91
CA LYS A 87 -15.18 1.83 4.23
C LYS A 87 -16.05 1.57 3.01
N GLU A 88 -15.75 2.18 1.86
CA GLU A 88 -16.46 1.93 0.58
C GLU A 88 -16.47 0.42 0.25
N LEU A 89 -15.32 -0.24 0.37
CA LEU A 89 -15.17 -1.67 0.08
C LEU A 89 -15.95 -2.57 1.04
N LYS A 90 -16.07 -2.18 2.32
CA LYS A 90 -16.86 -2.91 3.32
C LYS A 90 -18.37 -2.73 3.14
N GLU A 91 -18.81 -1.54 2.75
CA GLU A 91 -20.22 -1.21 2.54
C GLU A 91 -20.76 -1.77 1.22
N ASN A 92 -19.90 -1.99 0.22
CA ASN A 92 -20.30 -2.51 -1.09
C ASN A 92 -19.45 -3.71 -1.55
N PRO A 93 -19.61 -4.89 -0.91
CA PRO A 93 -18.79 -6.08 -1.19
C PRO A 93 -18.98 -6.65 -2.61
N ILE A 94 -20.07 -6.29 -3.29
CA ILE A 94 -20.34 -6.69 -4.68
C ILE A 94 -19.38 -5.98 -5.65
N ILE A 95 -19.08 -4.69 -5.43
CA ILE A 95 -18.06 -3.97 -6.23
C ILE A 95 -16.69 -4.63 -6.03
N PHE A 96 -16.40 -5.08 -4.82
CA PHE A 96 -15.16 -5.78 -4.50
C PHE A 96 -15.01 -7.12 -5.23
N SER A 97 -16.09 -7.88 -5.44
CA SER A 97 -16.04 -9.09 -6.29
C SER A 97 -15.86 -8.75 -7.77
N PHE A 98 -16.53 -7.71 -8.28
CA PHE A 98 -16.41 -7.30 -9.68
C PHE A 98 -15.02 -6.76 -10.05
N GLU A 99 -14.41 -5.93 -9.20
CA GLU A 99 -13.05 -5.43 -9.44
C GLU A 99 -12.03 -6.58 -9.44
N ARG A 100 -12.16 -7.57 -8.53
CA ARG A 100 -11.31 -8.78 -8.54
C ARG A 100 -11.49 -9.63 -9.79
N GLU A 101 -12.73 -9.84 -10.25
CA GLU A 101 -12.99 -10.61 -11.48
C GLU A 101 -12.41 -9.92 -12.73
N ASN A 102 -12.44 -8.58 -12.78
CA ASN A 102 -11.85 -7.81 -13.86
C ASN A 102 -10.31 -7.84 -13.83
N GLU A 103 -9.68 -7.71 -12.65
CA GLU A 103 -8.22 -7.88 -12.49
C GLU A 103 -7.79 -9.28 -12.93
N ILE A 104 -8.45 -10.34 -12.43
CA ILE A 104 -8.17 -11.74 -12.82
C ILE A 104 -8.34 -11.95 -14.33
N SER A 105 -9.41 -11.40 -14.92
CA SER A 105 -9.64 -11.51 -16.36
C SER A 105 -8.54 -10.82 -17.18
N SER A 106 -8.05 -9.67 -16.70
CA SER A 106 -6.96 -8.94 -17.35
C SER A 106 -5.61 -9.66 -17.22
N ASP A 107 -5.32 -10.25 -16.05
CA ASP A 107 -4.10 -11.02 -15.80
C ASP A 107 -4.08 -12.31 -16.65
N ILE A 108 -5.22 -13.00 -16.77
CA ILE A 108 -5.35 -14.18 -17.64
C ILE A 108 -5.10 -13.79 -19.10
N ALA A 109 -5.71 -12.70 -19.57
CA ALA A 109 -5.53 -12.24 -20.94
C ALA A 109 -4.05 -11.89 -21.23
N ASN A 110 -3.40 -11.17 -20.32
CA ASN A 110 -1.99 -10.82 -20.46
C ASN A 110 -1.08 -12.05 -20.43
N ASN A 111 -1.36 -13.03 -19.57
CA ASN A 111 -0.56 -14.25 -19.48
C ASN A 111 -0.70 -15.14 -20.74
N ILE A 112 -1.90 -15.21 -21.33
CA ILE A 112 -2.14 -15.86 -22.62
C ILE A 112 -1.36 -15.14 -23.73
N LEU A 113 -1.43 -13.81 -23.79
CA LEU A 113 -0.72 -13.02 -24.79
C LEU A 113 0.80 -13.18 -24.68
N ASN A 114 1.34 -13.21 -23.47
CA ASN A 114 2.77 -13.44 -23.23
C ASN A 114 3.18 -14.86 -23.63
N THR A 115 2.38 -15.88 -23.29
CA THR A 115 2.65 -17.28 -23.67
C THR A 115 2.62 -17.48 -25.18
N VAL A 116 1.68 -16.83 -25.89
CA VAL A 116 1.60 -16.86 -27.35
C VAL A 116 2.80 -16.14 -27.98
N SER A 117 3.20 -15.01 -27.40
CA SER A 117 4.37 -14.24 -27.87
C SER A 117 5.67 -15.02 -27.70
N GLU A 118 5.86 -15.70 -26.57
CA GLU A 118 7.04 -16.55 -26.33
C GLU A 118 7.10 -17.74 -27.32
N ARG A 119 5.96 -18.34 -27.68
CA ARG A 119 5.93 -19.43 -28.67
C ARG A 119 6.23 -18.96 -30.10
N LEU A 120 5.92 -17.72 -30.43
CA LEU A 120 6.21 -17.13 -31.75
C LEU A 120 7.68 -16.72 -31.91
N VAL A 121 8.41 -16.52 -30.81
CA VAL A 121 9.84 -16.13 -30.82
C VAL A 121 10.79 -17.32 -31.00
N ILE A 122 10.31 -18.56 -30.82
CA ILE A 122 11.10 -19.80 -30.91
C ILE A 122 10.80 -20.59 -32.21
N ALA A 123 10.07 -19.99 -33.16
CA ALA A 123 9.69 -20.59 -34.45
C ALA A 123 10.47 -19.98 -35.62
#